data_AF-A0A7J3UAQ2-F1
#
_entry.id   AF-A0A7J3UAQ2-F1
#
_cell.length_a   1.000
_cell.length_b   1.000
_cell.length_c   1.000
_cell.angle_alpha   90.00
_cell.angle_beta   90.00
_cell.angle_gamma   90.00
#
_symmetry.space_group_name_H-M   'P 1'
#
loop_
_entity.id
_entity.type
_entity.pdbx_description
1 polymer ?
#
loop_
_entity_poly.entity_id
_entity_poly.type
_entity_poly.pdbx_seq_one_letter_code
_entity_poly.pdbx_strand_id
1 'polypeptide(L)'
;MTCEGHPTSNSSIEKLSTILRKEAGKYNMVSKSSRIMENIKSILSYQFGNAEIFPEECRIKGKYPNFKIFHKGKQLGMMVESRGMFSLTIEGGKMLAESNSYFVHIEDFVPHGSVFAVGVVDADKKIRCGDEVVAIHDDEVRAVGVAEMNGEEMVESVRGEAIKVRHYKK
;
A
#
# COMPACT_ATOMS: atom_id res chain seq x y z
N MET A 1 28.71 -15.74 -16.20
CA MET A 1 28.70 -16.02 -14.75
C MET A 1 29.70 -15.06 -14.10
N THR A 2 29.29 -14.25 -13.11
CA THR A 2 30.16 -13.23 -12.48
C THR A 2 30.67 -13.62 -11.11
N CYS A 3 30.13 -14.71 -10.54
CA CYS A 3 30.48 -15.22 -9.23
C CYS A 3 31.40 -16.44 -9.38
N GLU A 4 32.52 -16.43 -8.68
CA GLU A 4 33.39 -17.59 -8.49
C GLU A 4 33.58 -17.85 -7.00
N GLY A 5 33.03 -18.97 -6.52
CA GLY A 5 33.06 -19.38 -5.12
C GLY A 5 32.13 -18.56 -4.23
N HIS A 6 32.48 -17.29 -3.97
CA HIS A 6 31.75 -16.42 -3.05
C HIS A 6 31.29 -15.11 -3.73
N PRO A 7 30.01 -14.70 -3.57
CA PRO A 7 29.46 -13.53 -4.26
C PRO A 7 30.07 -12.19 -3.82
N THR A 8 30.60 -12.13 -2.59
CA THR A 8 31.23 -10.94 -2.03
C THR A 8 32.76 -10.97 -2.06
N SER A 9 33.38 -11.94 -2.75
CA SER A 9 34.84 -11.93 -2.96
C SER A 9 35.22 -10.76 -3.87
N ASN A 10 36.43 -10.22 -3.68
CA ASN A 10 36.93 -9.12 -4.51
C ASN A 10 36.89 -9.46 -6.00
N SER A 11 37.29 -10.69 -6.37
CA SER A 11 37.26 -11.16 -7.76
C SER A 11 35.85 -11.21 -8.36
N SER A 12 34.85 -11.68 -7.60
CA SER A 12 33.45 -11.71 -8.03
C SER A 12 32.87 -10.29 -8.17
N ILE A 13 33.19 -9.39 -7.24
CA ILE A 13 32.72 -8.00 -7.26
C ILE A 13 33.33 -7.24 -8.45
N GLU A 14 34.63 -7.41 -8.72
CA GLU A 14 35.30 -6.79 -9.86
C GLU A 14 34.73 -7.28 -11.19
N LYS A 15 34.50 -8.59 -11.33
CA LYS A 15 33.85 -9.20 -12.49
C LYS A 15 32.44 -8.65 -12.69
N LEU A 16 31.62 -8.60 -11.62
CA LEU A 16 30.28 -8.04 -11.66
C LEU A 16 30.29 -6.56 -12.07
N SER A 17 31.13 -5.75 -11.44
CA SER A 17 31.25 -4.31 -11.71
C SER A 17 31.64 -4.03 -13.17
N THR A 18 32.60 -4.80 -13.70
CA THR A 18 33.04 -4.68 -15.10
C THR A 18 31.90 -4.96 -16.07
N ILE A 19 31.15 -6.04 -15.86
CA ILE A 19 30.03 -6.43 -16.71
C ILE A 19 28.87 -5.43 -16.59
N LEU A 20 28.53 -5.00 -15.37
CA LEU A 20 27.47 -4.01 -15.15
C LEU A 20 27.81 -2.66 -15.79
N ARG A 21 29.06 -2.18 -15.70
CA ARG A 21 29.46 -0.92 -16.37
C ARG A 21 29.31 -1.01 -17.88
N LYS A 22 29.70 -2.14 -18.48
CA LYS A 22 29.57 -2.38 -19.92
C LYS A 22 28.10 -2.42 -20.38
N GLU A 23 27.23 -3.10 -19.63
CA GLU A 23 25.85 -3.30 -20.02
C GLU A 23 24.93 -2.14 -19.61
N ALA A 24 25.04 -1.65 -18.37
CA ALA A 24 24.24 -0.55 -17.86
C ALA A 24 24.66 0.81 -18.43
N GLY A 25 25.90 0.95 -18.89
CA GLY A 25 26.38 2.17 -19.56
C GLY A 25 25.66 2.50 -20.88
N LYS A 26 24.85 1.57 -21.40
CA LYS A 26 23.98 1.77 -22.57
C LYS A 26 22.72 2.58 -22.25
N TYR A 27 22.41 2.79 -20.97
CA TYR A 27 21.18 3.41 -20.51
C TYR A 27 21.47 4.70 -19.72
N ASN A 28 20.48 5.59 -19.68
CA ASN A 28 20.54 6.80 -18.87
C ASN A 28 20.56 6.45 -17.37
N MET A 29 21.34 7.21 -16.61
CA MET A 29 21.41 7.01 -15.16
C MET A 29 20.09 7.43 -14.51
N VAL A 30 19.47 6.52 -13.77
CA VAL A 30 18.23 6.79 -13.04
C VAL A 30 18.57 7.43 -11.70
N SER A 31 17.92 8.54 -11.38
CA SER A 31 18.11 9.20 -10.09
C SER A 31 17.61 8.33 -8.94
N LYS A 32 18.26 8.41 -7.78
CA LYS A 32 17.86 7.65 -6.58
C LYS A 32 16.37 7.85 -6.24
N SER A 33 15.88 9.09 -6.38
CA SER A 33 14.49 9.43 -6.10
C SER A 33 13.52 8.74 -7.06
N SER A 34 13.84 8.68 -8.35
CA SER A 34 12.99 8.01 -9.35
C SER A 34 12.92 6.51 -9.09
N ARG A 35 14.07 5.88 -8.80
CA ARG A 35 14.11 4.45 -8.44
C ARG A 35 13.29 4.14 -7.18
N ILE A 36 13.34 5.01 -6.17
CA ILE A 36 12.53 4.84 -4.95
C ILE A 36 11.04 4.97 -5.29
N MET A 37 10.67 5.95 -6.12
CA MET A 37 9.29 6.13 -6.56
C MET A 37 8.78 4.91 -7.34
N GLU A 38 9.56 4.39 -8.28
CA GLU A 38 9.23 3.18 -9.05
C GLU A 38 9.03 1.97 -8.14
N ASN A 39 9.94 1.74 -7.19
CA ASN A 39 9.79 0.66 -6.21
C ASN A 39 8.50 0.80 -5.39
N ILE A 40 8.15 2.01 -4.99
CA ILE A 40 6.91 2.29 -4.26
C ILE A 40 5.70 2.04 -5.15
N LYS A 41 5.71 2.53 -6.40
CA LYS A 41 4.65 2.24 -7.40
C LYS A 41 4.48 0.72 -7.54
N SER A 42 5.55 -0.06 -7.68
CA SER A 42 5.45 -1.53 -7.75
C SER A 42 4.78 -2.16 -6.53
N ILE A 43 5.08 -1.69 -5.33
CA ILE A 43 4.46 -2.20 -4.09
C ILE A 43 2.97 -1.81 -4.03
N LEU A 44 2.64 -0.58 -4.42
CA LEU A 44 1.25 -0.11 -4.46
C LEU A 44 0.43 -0.83 -5.54
N SER A 45 1.03 -1.10 -6.71
CA SER A 45 0.41 -1.94 -7.74
C SER A 45 0.17 -3.36 -7.26
N TYR A 46 1.09 -3.93 -6.49
CA TYR A 46 0.88 -5.23 -5.87
C TYR A 46 -0.26 -5.20 -4.85
N GLN A 47 -0.28 -4.18 -3.98
CA GLN A 47 -1.23 -4.09 -2.87
C GLN A 47 -2.65 -3.74 -3.30
N PHE A 48 -2.81 -2.83 -4.27
CA PHE A 48 -4.10 -2.29 -4.68
C PHE A 48 -4.47 -2.63 -6.13
N GLY A 49 -3.67 -3.42 -6.83
CA GLY A 49 -3.83 -3.72 -8.26
C GLY A 49 -3.48 -2.56 -9.19
N ASN A 50 -3.43 -1.32 -8.70
CA ASN A 50 -3.08 -0.14 -9.48
C ASN A 50 -2.34 0.89 -8.60
N ALA A 51 -1.18 1.39 -9.05
CA ALA A 51 -0.43 2.43 -8.36
C ALA A 51 -0.90 3.85 -8.70
N GLU A 52 -1.64 4.02 -9.80
CA GLU A 52 -2.14 5.32 -10.29
C GLU A 52 -3.28 5.88 -9.43
N ILE A 53 -3.72 5.13 -8.41
CA ILE A 53 -4.62 5.59 -7.35
C ILE A 53 -4.00 6.82 -6.65
N PHE A 54 -2.67 6.90 -6.58
CA PHE A 54 -1.98 8.08 -6.06
C PHE A 54 -1.58 9.04 -7.18
N PRO A 55 -1.77 10.37 -6.99
CA PRO A 55 -1.38 11.37 -7.98
C PRO A 55 0.12 11.35 -8.32
N GLU A 56 0.45 11.77 -9.53
CA GLU A 56 1.84 11.86 -10.04
C GLU A 56 2.75 12.75 -9.16
N GLU A 57 2.22 13.82 -8.57
CA GLU A 57 2.98 14.76 -7.71
C GLU A 57 3.10 14.28 -6.25
N CYS A 58 3.50 13.03 -6.06
CA CYS A 58 3.81 12.49 -4.73
C CYS A 58 5.26 12.74 -4.33
N ARG A 59 5.47 13.12 -3.06
CA ARG A 59 6.79 13.26 -2.43
C ARG A 59 7.01 12.12 -1.44
N ILE A 60 8.15 11.45 -1.58
CA ILE A 60 8.55 10.39 -0.67
C ILE A 60 9.49 10.95 0.40
N LYS A 61 9.20 10.66 1.67
CA LYS A 61 10.05 10.98 2.81
C LYS A 61 10.40 9.72 3.60
N GLY A 62 11.52 9.77 4.31
CA GLY A 62 11.99 8.67 5.16
C GLY A 62 13.03 7.79 4.46
N LYS A 63 13.32 6.66 5.09
CA LYS A 63 14.29 5.65 4.65
C LYS A 63 13.62 4.30 4.65
N TYR A 64 14.01 3.40 3.76
CA TYR A 64 13.54 2.02 3.79
C TYR A 64 13.81 1.38 5.17
N PRO A 65 12.85 0.64 5.77
CA PRO A 65 11.51 0.30 5.28
C PRO A 65 10.39 1.28 5.70
N ASN A 66 10.72 2.46 6.22
CA ASN A 66 9.77 3.44 6.79
C ASN A 66 9.50 4.62 5.83
N PHE A 67 9.15 4.33 4.58
CA PHE A 67 8.79 5.37 3.61
C PHE A 67 7.41 5.95 3.88
N LYS A 68 7.26 7.27 3.71
CA LYS A 68 6.00 7.99 3.81
C LYS A 68 5.69 8.70 2.49
N ILE A 69 4.46 8.56 2.03
CA ILE A 69 3.97 9.19 0.80
C ILE A 69 3.21 10.46 1.18
N PHE A 70 3.56 11.58 0.56
CA PHE A 70 2.90 12.86 0.75
C PHE A 70 2.41 13.43 -0.59
N HIS A 71 1.22 14.02 -0.60
CA HIS A 71 0.71 14.81 -1.72
C HIS A 71 0.14 16.13 -1.19
N LYS A 72 0.50 17.25 -1.84
CA LYS A 72 0.08 18.62 -1.43
C LYS A 72 0.19 18.90 0.08
N GLY A 73 1.26 18.41 0.71
CA GLY A 73 1.54 18.60 2.13
C GLY A 73 0.83 17.63 3.08
N LYS A 74 -0.11 16.82 2.60
CA LYS A 74 -0.82 15.81 3.39
C LYS A 74 -0.15 14.44 3.24
N GLN A 75 -0.05 13.69 4.33
CA GLN A 75 0.43 12.31 4.29
C GLN A 75 -0.70 11.45 3.73
N LEU A 76 -0.40 10.57 2.77
CA LEU A 76 -1.35 9.65 2.16
C LEU A 76 -1.24 8.27 2.79
N GLY A 77 0.00 7.81 3.00
CA GLY A 77 0.27 6.51 3.61
C GLY A 77 1.72 6.37 4.06
N MET A 78 2.01 5.28 4.73
CA MET A 78 3.33 4.92 5.23
C MET A 78 3.58 3.42 5.08
N MET A 79 4.77 3.05 4.62
CA MET A 79 5.23 1.67 4.60
C MET A 79 5.45 1.18 6.04
N VAL A 80 4.87 0.03 6.35
CA VAL A 80 4.97 -0.63 7.64
C VAL A 80 5.86 -1.84 7.52
N GLU A 81 6.99 -1.81 8.24
CA GLU A 81 8.03 -2.84 8.20
C GLU A 81 7.50 -4.26 8.48
N SER A 82 6.62 -4.42 9.46
CA SER A 82 6.08 -5.73 9.83
C SER A 82 5.23 -6.39 8.74
N ARG A 83 4.63 -5.60 7.85
CA ARG A 83 3.77 -6.09 6.76
C ARG A 83 4.42 -5.98 5.39
N GLY A 84 5.46 -5.16 5.24
CA GLY A 84 6.05 -4.82 3.94
C GLY A 84 5.10 -4.03 3.01
N MET A 85 3.97 -3.54 3.54
CA MET A 85 2.88 -2.89 2.81
C MET A 85 2.67 -1.45 3.27
N PHE A 86 1.93 -0.67 2.49
CA PHE A 86 1.53 0.69 2.85
C PHE A 86 0.24 0.68 3.67
N SER A 87 0.30 1.23 4.88
CA SER A 87 -0.90 1.66 5.61
C SER A 87 -1.33 3.03 5.14
N LEU A 88 -2.61 3.23 4.92
CA LEU A 88 -3.19 4.50 4.50
C LEU A 88 -3.54 5.37 5.70
N THR A 89 -3.58 6.66 5.44
CA THR A 89 -4.28 7.66 6.26
C THR A 89 -5.67 7.88 5.66
N ILE A 90 -6.53 8.66 6.33
CA ILE A 90 -7.83 9.07 5.75
C ILE A 90 -7.66 9.74 4.37
N GLU A 91 -6.64 10.56 4.17
CA GLU A 91 -6.43 11.24 2.89
C GLU A 91 -5.99 10.28 1.78
N GLY A 92 -5.22 9.23 2.12
CA GLY A 92 -4.92 8.14 1.18
C GLY A 92 -6.12 7.24 0.94
N GLY A 93 -6.94 6.99 1.97
CA GLY A 93 -8.17 6.22 1.87
C GLY A 93 -9.19 6.87 0.93
N LYS A 94 -9.29 8.20 0.92
CA LYS A 94 -10.13 8.94 -0.05
C LYS A 94 -9.73 8.67 -1.50
N MET A 95 -8.43 8.66 -1.80
CA MET A 95 -7.94 8.34 -3.14
C MET A 95 -8.27 6.91 -3.55
N LEU A 96 -8.18 5.96 -2.61
CA LEU A 96 -8.55 4.56 -2.84
C LEU A 96 -10.07 4.38 -3.01
N ALA A 97 -10.88 5.12 -2.26
CA ALA A 97 -12.33 5.14 -2.44
C ALA A 97 -12.73 5.66 -3.84
N GLU A 98 -12.06 6.71 -4.33
CA GLU A 98 -12.29 7.26 -5.68
C GLU A 98 -11.99 6.25 -6.81
N SER A 99 -11.13 5.26 -6.57
CA SER A 99 -10.84 4.19 -7.54
C SER A 99 -11.80 3.00 -7.48
N ASN A 100 -12.83 3.08 -6.62
CA ASN A 100 -13.86 2.05 -6.42
C ASN A 100 -13.28 0.65 -6.18
N SER A 101 -12.21 0.57 -5.38
CA SER A 101 -11.50 -0.67 -5.07
C SER A 101 -11.20 -0.75 -3.57
N TYR A 102 -11.24 -1.95 -2.99
CA TYR A 102 -10.97 -2.18 -1.56
C TYR A 102 -11.86 -1.34 -0.61
N PHE A 103 -13.08 -1.04 -1.05
CA PHE A 103 -14.09 -0.36 -0.25
C PHE A 103 -14.89 -1.35 0.59
N VAL A 104 -15.36 -0.87 1.74
CA VAL A 104 -16.35 -1.53 2.59
C VAL A 104 -17.40 -0.50 2.97
N HIS A 105 -18.61 -0.65 2.43
CA HIS A 105 -19.75 0.18 2.80
C HIS A 105 -20.29 -0.27 4.16
N ILE A 106 -20.43 0.69 5.07
CA ILE A 106 -20.90 0.47 6.43
C ILE A 106 -22.19 1.24 6.70
N GLU A 107 -22.93 0.82 7.73
CA GLU A 107 -24.06 1.58 8.27
C GLU A 107 -23.64 2.93 8.85
N ASP A 108 -24.62 3.74 9.28
CA ASP A 108 -24.37 5.09 9.77
C ASP A 108 -23.77 5.12 11.19
N PHE A 109 -22.48 4.81 11.30
CA PHE A 109 -21.69 5.01 12.52
C PHE A 109 -20.24 5.45 12.24
N VAL A 110 -19.57 5.97 13.28
CA VAL A 110 -18.14 6.29 13.24
C VAL A 110 -17.34 5.11 13.83
N PRO A 111 -16.45 4.46 13.06
CA PRO A 111 -15.72 3.28 13.52
C PRO A 111 -14.67 3.61 14.59
N HIS A 112 -15.02 3.46 15.87
CA HIS A 112 -14.06 3.53 16.97
C HIS A 112 -13.43 2.16 17.23
N GLY A 113 -12.24 1.93 16.67
CA GLY A 113 -11.43 0.73 16.93
C GLY A 113 -11.60 -0.38 15.89
N SER A 114 -12.81 -0.92 15.74
CA SER A 114 -13.08 -2.01 14.78
C SER A 114 -14.45 -1.83 14.12
N VAL A 115 -14.58 -2.34 12.89
CA VAL A 115 -15.86 -2.54 12.21
C VAL A 115 -16.21 -4.02 12.31
N PHE A 116 -17.40 -4.32 12.82
CA PHE A 116 -17.93 -5.68 12.87
C PHE A 116 -18.77 -5.97 11.64
N ALA A 117 -18.83 -7.24 11.22
CA ALA A 117 -19.56 -7.67 10.02
C ALA A 117 -21.04 -7.25 10.02
N VAL A 118 -21.69 -7.23 11.19
CA VAL A 118 -23.08 -6.77 11.35
C VAL A 118 -23.33 -5.32 10.89
N GLY A 119 -22.30 -4.47 10.89
CA GLY A 119 -22.38 -3.09 10.42
C GLY A 119 -21.92 -2.89 8.98
N VAL A 120 -21.62 -3.97 8.24
CA VAL A 120 -21.22 -3.93 6.83
C VAL A 120 -22.45 -4.14 5.95
N VAL A 121 -22.63 -3.25 4.97
CA VAL A 121 -23.74 -3.27 4.00
C VAL A 121 -23.29 -3.90 2.68
N ASP A 122 -22.09 -3.56 2.22
CA ASP A 122 -21.49 -4.08 0.99
C ASP A 122 -19.96 -4.01 1.08
N ALA A 123 -19.25 -4.82 0.30
CA ALA A 123 -17.79 -4.82 0.27
C ALA A 123 -17.24 -5.30 -1.09
N ASP A 124 -16.07 -4.77 -1.46
CA ASP A 124 -15.38 -5.25 -2.67
C ASP A 124 -14.98 -6.73 -2.53
N LYS A 125 -15.49 -7.57 -3.44
CA LYS A 125 -15.23 -9.02 -3.48
C LYS A 125 -13.75 -9.39 -3.66
N LYS A 126 -12.92 -8.44 -4.11
CA LYS A 126 -11.47 -8.64 -4.22
C LYS A 126 -10.77 -8.65 -2.86
N ILE A 127 -11.39 -8.09 -1.82
CA ILE A 127 -10.78 -7.99 -0.48
C ILE A 127 -10.42 -9.37 0.05
N ARG A 128 -9.20 -9.48 0.58
CA ARG A 128 -8.68 -10.63 1.32
C ARG A 128 -8.23 -10.19 2.71
N CYS A 129 -8.20 -11.15 3.64
CA CYS A 129 -7.67 -10.91 4.98
C CYS A 129 -6.23 -10.38 4.89
N GLY A 130 -5.92 -9.30 5.62
CA GLY A 130 -4.64 -8.61 5.59
C GLY A 130 -4.59 -7.41 4.64
N ASP A 131 -5.55 -7.28 3.71
CA ASP A 131 -5.61 -6.16 2.79
C ASP A 131 -5.92 -4.86 3.52
N GLU A 132 -5.43 -3.79 2.93
CA GLU A 132 -5.69 -2.44 3.38
C GLU A 132 -7.01 -1.95 2.77
N VAL A 133 -7.98 -1.60 3.61
CA VAL A 133 -9.35 -1.30 3.19
C VAL A 133 -9.84 0.05 3.71
N VAL A 134 -10.86 0.58 3.05
CA VAL A 134 -11.51 1.85 3.38
C VAL A 134 -12.96 1.61 3.78
N ALA A 135 -13.35 2.05 4.97
CA ALA A 135 -14.74 2.03 5.42
C ALA A 135 -15.45 3.32 4.99
N ILE A 136 -16.56 3.17 4.28
CA ILE A 136 -17.30 4.26 3.64
C ILE A 136 -18.76 4.21 4.08
N HIS A 137 -19.34 5.36 4.40
CA HIS A 137 -20.79 5.51 4.51
C HIS A 137 -21.24 6.56 3.49
N ASP A 138 -22.19 6.20 2.63
CA ASP A 138 -22.51 6.96 1.42
C ASP A 138 -21.25 7.27 0.60
N ASP A 139 -20.85 8.55 0.52
CA ASP A 139 -19.64 9.03 -0.16
C ASP A 139 -18.53 9.46 0.83
N GLU A 140 -18.72 9.20 2.13
CA GLU A 140 -17.81 9.62 3.18
C GLU A 140 -16.87 8.50 3.62
N VAL A 141 -15.56 8.69 3.39
CA VAL A 141 -14.53 7.86 4.02
C VAL A 141 -14.47 8.12 5.53
N ARG A 142 -14.93 7.15 6.31
CA ARG A 142 -14.98 7.22 7.77
C ARG A 142 -13.76 6.58 8.44
N ALA A 143 -13.20 5.53 7.86
CA ALA A 143 -12.02 4.88 8.42
C ALA A 143 -11.17 4.17 7.37
N VAL A 144 -9.92 3.89 7.76
CA VAL A 144 -9.00 3.00 7.04
C VAL A 144 -8.42 1.97 8.02
N GLY A 145 -8.23 0.75 7.54
CA GLY A 145 -7.85 -0.38 8.39
C GLY A 145 -7.33 -1.58 7.63
N VAL A 146 -7.26 -2.70 8.35
CA VAL A 146 -6.95 -4.02 7.77
C VAL A 146 -8.21 -4.84 7.72
N ALA A 147 -8.46 -5.50 6.60
CA ALA A 147 -9.49 -6.51 6.50
C ALA A 147 -9.11 -7.73 7.35
N GLU A 148 -10.00 -8.13 8.26
CA GLU A 148 -9.89 -9.37 9.03
C GLU A 148 -10.73 -10.50 8.41
N MET A 149 -11.60 -10.16 7.45
CA MET A 149 -12.45 -11.07 6.67
C MET A 149 -12.26 -10.83 5.17
N ASN A 150 -12.67 -11.77 4.33
CA ASN A 150 -12.78 -11.49 2.89
C ASN A 150 -14.07 -10.69 2.59
N GLY A 151 -14.15 -10.04 1.42
CA GLY A 151 -15.28 -9.16 1.10
C GLY A 151 -16.66 -9.85 1.12
N GLU A 152 -16.76 -11.10 0.64
CA GLU A 152 -18.03 -11.84 0.66
C GLU A 152 -18.45 -12.18 2.09
N GLU A 153 -17.50 -12.63 2.92
CA GLU A 153 -17.72 -12.95 4.33
C GLU A 153 -18.14 -11.73 5.15
N MET A 154 -17.60 -10.54 4.83
CA MET A 154 -17.99 -9.30 5.51
C MET A 154 -19.49 -8.99 5.34
N VAL A 155 -20.07 -9.32 4.18
CA VAL A 155 -21.47 -9.05 3.86
C VAL A 155 -22.39 -10.17 4.34
N GLU A 156 -21.96 -11.44 4.26
CA GLU A 156 -22.80 -12.59 4.61
C GLU A 156 -22.82 -12.89 6.13
N SER A 157 -21.80 -12.44 6.88
CA SER A 157 -21.66 -12.76 8.30
C SER A 157 -22.38 -11.79 9.21
N VAL A 158 -23.07 -12.32 10.23
CA VAL A 158 -23.74 -11.51 11.28
C VAL A 158 -22.86 -11.23 12.51
N ARG A 159 -21.62 -11.75 12.53
CA ARG A 159 -20.69 -11.62 13.66
C ARG A 159 -19.24 -11.70 13.19
N GLY A 160 -18.33 -11.16 13.99
CA GLY A 160 -16.89 -11.15 13.73
C GLY A 160 -16.37 -9.76 13.37
N GLU A 161 -15.08 -9.55 13.59
CA GLU A 161 -14.39 -8.33 13.21
C GLU A 161 -14.15 -8.36 11.70
N ALA A 162 -14.70 -7.39 10.97
CA ALA A 162 -14.52 -7.26 9.53
C ALA A 162 -13.30 -6.39 9.21
N ILE A 163 -13.14 -5.27 9.93
CA ILE A 163 -12.02 -4.35 9.74
C ILE A 163 -11.42 -3.97 11.08
N LYS A 164 -10.11 -4.16 11.20
CA LYS A 164 -9.31 -3.60 12.27
C LYS A 164 -8.88 -2.18 11.92
N VAL A 165 -9.55 -1.18 12.52
CA VAL A 165 -9.36 0.23 12.17
C VAL A 165 -8.06 0.74 12.77
N ARG A 166 -7.28 1.48 11.96
CA ARG A 166 -6.07 2.16 12.44
C ARG A 166 -6.21 3.67 12.48
N HIS A 167 -6.99 4.22 11.56
CA HIS A 167 -7.23 5.67 11.50
C HIS A 167 -8.68 5.87 11.09
N TYR A 168 -9.41 6.64 11.87
CA TYR A 168 -10.77 7.04 11.59
C TYR A 168 -10.87 8.57 11.57
N LYS A 169 -11.85 9.08 10.85
CA LYS A 169 -12.21 10.49 10.86
C LYS A 169 -12.86 10.81 12.21
N LYS A 170 -12.33 11.81 12.90
CA LYS A 170 -12.92 12.36 14.13
C LYS A 170 -14.18 13.15 13.83
#